data_AF-A0A2V9KD21-F1
#
_entry.id   AF-A0A2V9KD21-F1
#
_cell.length_a   1.000
_cell.length_b   1.000
_cell.length_c   1.000
_cell.angle_alpha   90.00
_cell.angle_beta   90.00
_cell.angle_gamma   90.00
#
_symmetry.space_group_name_H-M   'P 1'
#
loop_
_entity.id
_entity.type
_entity.pdbx_description
1 polymer ?
#
loop_
_entity_poly.entity_id
_entity_poly.type
_entity_poly.pdbx_seq_one_letter_code
_entity_poly.pdbx_strand_id
1 'polypeptide(L)'
;MTPIERRTTMTTSRRDFFRGFARGSTAAVAGLAAVRQTFAETVAALHDDAARGGADPGRDGGFWVKVRKQFMLEDGLAYMNTGTLGPTPRPVYDALVEYWRLMAVNPNEKSDIFQNHVDAIRVQAAGLLGVEPDELAITRNTTEGNTILCHGLDLKQGDEILITAFEHASNGRRAASASL
;
A
#
# COMPACT_ATOMS: atom_id res chain seq x y z
N MET A 1 -7.49 62.56 -0.68
CA MET A 1 -7.06 62.17 0.69
C MET A 1 -8.28 61.52 1.34
N THR A 2 -8.41 60.21 1.21
CA THR A 2 -9.58 59.42 1.63
C THR A 2 -9.29 58.77 2.99
N PRO A 3 -10.24 58.71 3.95
CA PRO A 3 -9.98 58.11 5.26
C PRO A 3 -9.98 56.58 5.17
N ILE A 4 -9.04 55.96 5.88
CA ILE A 4 -8.94 54.50 6.04
C ILE A 4 -9.95 54.05 7.11
N GLU A 5 -10.89 53.18 6.76
CA GLU A 5 -11.80 52.54 7.71
C GLU A 5 -11.03 51.59 8.65
N ARG A 6 -11.31 51.69 9.96
CA ARG A 6 -10.76 50.78 10.97
C ARG A 6 -11.49 49.45 10.92
N ARG A 7 -10.76 48.37 10.65
CA ARG A 7 -11.23 46.98 10.74
C ARG A 7 -11.60 46.65 12.19
N THR A 8 -12.86 46.28 12.43
CA THR A 8 -13.35 45.82 13.74
C THR A 8 -12.65 44.51 14.12
N THR A 9 -11.75 44.55 15.11
CA THR A 9 -11.13 43.34 15.67
C THR A 9 -12.17 42.58 16.49
N MET A 10 -12.52 41.35 16.07
CA MET A 10 -13.25 40.41 16.91
C MET A 10 -12.43 40.09 18.15
N THR A 11 -12.85 40.57 19.31
CA THR A 11 -12.25 40.25 20.61
C THR A 11 -12.90 39.00 21.18
N THR A 12 -12.40 37.81 20.82
CA THR A 12 -12.79 36.58 21.52
C THR A 12 -12.26 36.64 22.94
N SER A 13 -13.16 36.62 23.94
CA SER A 13 -12.77 36.66 25.35
C SER A 13 -12.11 35.35 25.78
N ARG A 14 -11.10 35.43 26.67
CA ARG A 14 -10.44 34.25 27.29
C ARG A 14 -11.45 33.26 27.87
N ARG A 15 -12.57 33.77 28.42
CA ARG A 15 -13.64 32.95 29.00
C ARG A 15 -14.43 32.15 27.95
N ASP A 16 -14.57 32.69 26.74
CA ASP A 16 -15.25 32.03 25.63
C ASP A 16 -14.37 30.95 25.01
N PHE A 17 -13.05 31.17 24.97
CA PHE A 17 -12.05 30.17 24.57
C PHE A 17 -12.05 28.94 25.50
N PHE A 18 -12.01 29.14 26.83
CA PHE A 18 -12.02 28.01 27.78
C PHE A 18 -13.35 27.24 27.78
N ARG A 19 -14.48 27.92 27.53
CA ARG A 19 -15.79 27.24 27.37
C ARG A 19 -15.84 26.41 26.08
N GLY A 20 -15.21 26.85 24.99
CA GLY A 20 -15.06 26.07 23.76
C GLY A 20 -14.16 24.84 23.95
N PHE A 21 -13.03 25.00 24.63
CA PHE A 21 -12.09 23.90 24.91
C PHE A 21 -12.69 22.81 25.82
N ALA A 22 -13.45 23.19 26.85
CA ALA A 22 -14.13 22.24 27.74
C ALA A 22 -15.21 21.42 27.01
N ARG A 23 -15.93 22.02 26.04
CA ARG A 23 -16.93 21.30 25.22
C ARG A 23 -16.26 20.41 24.16
N GLY A 24 -15.17 20.87 23.56
CA GLY A 24 -14.41 20.11 22.57
C GLY A 24 -13.69 18.90 23.16
N SER A 25 -13.16 19.02 24.38
CA SER A 25 -12.47 17.94 25.09
C SER A 25 -13.42 16.81 25.53
N THR A 26 -14.63 17.10 25.98
CA THR A 26 -15.63 16.06 26.28
C THR A 26 -16.11 15.33 25.03
N ALA A 27 -16.28 16.02 23.90
CA ALA A 27 -16.65 15.39 22.63
C ALA A 27 -15.51 14.53 22.05
N ALA A 28 -14.26 14.98 22.18
CA ALA A 28 -13.09 14.20 21.78
C ALA A 28 -12.88 12.95 22.65
N VAL A 29 -13.11 13.04 23.96
CA VAL A 29 -13.02 11.89 24.88
C VAL A 29 -14.17 10.90 24.64
N ALA A 30 -15.39 11.38 24.42
CA ALA A 30 -16.52 10.52 24.06
C ALA A 30 -16.31 9.84 22.70
N GLY A 31 -15.76 10.57 21.71
CA GLY A 31 -15.38 10.01 20.41
C GLY A 31 -14.29 8.95 20.53
N LEU A 32 -13.26 9.19 21.35
CA LEU A 32 -12.19 8.20 21.57
C LEU A 32 -12.68 6.98 22.36
N ALA A 33 -13.56 7.16 23.33
CA ALA A 33 -14.19 6.06 24.06
C ALA A 33 -15.10 5.23 23.15
N ALA A 34 -15.89 5.88 22.29
CA ALA A 34 -16.71 5.22 21.29
C ALA A 34 -15.85 4.44 20.29
N VAL A 35 -14.79 5.04 19.73
CA VAL A 35 -13.85 4.35 18.83
C VAL A 35 -13.18 3.16 19.51
N ARG A 36 -12.74 3.32 20.77
CA ARG A 36 -12.15 2.22 21.54
C ARG A 36 -13.16 1.10 21.78
N GLN A 37 -14.42 1.45 22.05
CA GLN A 37 -15.48 0.48 22.29
C GLN A 37 -15.86 -0.24 20.98
N THR A 38 -16.05 0.46 19.87
CA THR A 38 -16.29 -0.16 18.55
C THR A 38 -15.13 -1.03 18.12
N PHE A 39 -13.88 -0.62 18.39
CA PHE A 39 -12.70 -1.45 18.13
C PHE A 39 -12.71 -2.71 19.01
N ALA A 40 -12.97 -2.58 20.31
CA ALA A 40 -13.05 -3.72 21.22
C ALA A 40 -14.18 -4.70 20.84
N GLU A 41 -15.34 -4.19 20.43
CA GLU A 41 -16.47 -4.99 19.94
C GLU A 41 -16.13 -5.67 18.61
N THR A 42 -15.43 -4.99 17.70
CA THR A 42 -14.96 -5.58 16.44
C THR A 42 -13.93 -6.68 16.69
N VAL A 43 -12.97 -6.45 17.59
CA VAL A 43 -11.97 -7.44 17.97
C VAL A 43 -12.61 -8.64 18.68
N ALA A 44 -13.59 -8.40 19.58
CA ALA A 44 -14.33 -9.47 20.23
C ALA A 44 -15.17 -10.27 19.23
N ALA A 45 -15.82 -9.60 18.27
CA ALA A 45 -16.56 -10.26 17.20
C ALA A 45 -15.64 -11.10 16.30
N LEU A 46 -14.45 -10.60 15.94
CA LEU A 46 -13.44 -11.35 15.18
C LEU A 46 -12.87 -12.53 15.98
N HIS A 47 -12.70 -12.36 17.30
CA HIS A 47 -12.23 -13.42 18.19
C HIS A 47 -13.28 -14.52 18.38
N ASP A 48 -14.56 -14.16 18.53
CA ASP A 48 -15.69 -15.09 18.54
C ASP A 48 -15.85 -15.79 17.19
N ASP A 49 -15.61 -15.08 16.08
CA ASP A 49 -15.60 -15.65 14.73
C ASP A 49 -14.50 -16.69 14.59
N ALA A 50 -13.28 -16.36 15.02
CA ALA A 50 -12.14 -17.27 15.03
C ALA A 50 -12.36 -18.47 15.96
N ALA A 51 -12.95 -18.26 17.16
CA ALA A 51 -13.23 -19.29 18.15
C ALA A 51 -14.39 -20.22 17.77
N ARG A 52 -15.38 -19.73 17.00
CA ARG A 52 -16.42 -20.55 16.36
C ARG A 52 -15.93 -21.24 15.08
N GLY A 53 -14.64 -21.15 14.79
CA GLY A 53 -14.03 -21.59 13.54
C GLY A 53 -14.24 -20.55 12.46
N GLY A 54 -13.40 -19.51 12.43
CA GLY A 54 -13.33 -18.52 11.35
C GLY A 54 -12.89 -19.14 10.00
N ALA A 55 -12.84 -20.46 9.96
CA ALA A 55 -12.66 -21.33 8.82
C ALA A 55 -13.85 -22.32 8.70
N ASP A 56 -15.08 -21.95 9.11
CA ASP A 56 -16.28 -22.68 8.69
C ASP A 56 -16.32 -22.62 7.16
N PRO A 57 -16.07 -23.73 6.46
CA PRO A 57 -16.07 -23.75 5.00
C PRO A 57 -17.44 -23.40 4.41
N GLY A 58 -18.50 -23.32 5.23
CA GLY A 58 -19.84 -22.92 4.79
C GLY A 58 -20.02 -21.42 4.58
N ARG A 59 -19.23 -20.54 5.21
CA ARG A 59 -19.51 -19.09 5.24
C ARG A 59 -19.16 -18.35 3.94
N ASP A 60 -18.19 -18.87 3.20
CA ASP A 60 -17.72 -18.37 1.90
C ASP A 60 -17.89 -19.42 0.78
N GLY A 61 -18.63 -20.50 1.05
CA GLY A 61 -18.76 -21.65 0.14
C GLY A 61 -17.44 -22.39 -0.13
N GLY A 62 -16.48 -22.32 0.81
CA GLY A 62 -15.18 -22.95 0.74
C GLY A 62 -14.20 -22.21 -0.17
N PHE A 63 -14.45 -20.94 -0.46
CA PHE A 63 -13.62 -20.12 -1.33
C PHE A 63 -12.17 -20.01 -0.82
N TRP A 64 -11.98 -19.63 0.44
CA TRP A 64 -10.65 -19.48 1.05
C TRP A 64 -9.93 -20.81 1.20
N VAL A 65 -10.66 -21.92 1.35
CA VAL A 65 -10.07 -23.27 1.27
C VAL A 65 -9.48 -23.52 -0.12
N LYS A 66 -10.19 -23.14 -1.19
CA LYS A 66 -9.69 -23.26 -2.58
C LYS A 66 -8.48 -22.35 -2.83
N VAL A 67 -8.50 -21.12 -2.30
CA VAL A 67 -7.39 -20.17 -2.37
C VAL A 67 -6.17 -20.69 -1.61
N ARG A 68 -6.33 -21.17 -0.36
CA ARG A 68 -5.24 -21.74 0.45
C ARG A 68 -4.56 -22.93 -0.24
N LYS A 69 -5.33 -23.76 -0.97
CA LYS A 69 -4.82 -24.88 -1.78
C LYS A 69 -3.93 -24.45 -2.95
N GLN A 70 -3.97 -23.18 -3.35
CA GLN A 70 -3.05 -22.63 -4.35
C GLN A 70 -1.65 -22.37 -3.78
N PHE A 71 -1.43 -22.42 -2.46
CA PHE A 71 -0.12 -22.13 -1.88
C PHE A 71 0.56 -23.41 -1.39
N MET A 72 1.87 -23.52 -1.64
CA MET A 72 2.70 -24.67 -1.24
C MET A 72 3.29 -24.53 0.17
N LEU A 73 2.58 -23.82 1.06
CA LEU A 73 2.99 -23.69 2.46
C LEU A 73 2.95 -25.05 3.17
N GLU A 74 3.94 -25.31 4.01
CA GLU A 74 4.04 -26.52 4.85
C GLU A 74 2.77 -26.75 5.69
N ASP A 75 2.44 -28.02 5.92
CA ASP A 75 1.31 -28.37 6.77
C ASP A 75 1.54 -27.90 8.21
N GLY A 76 0.52 -27.28 8.82
CA GLY A 76 0.62 -26.69 10.15
C GLY A 76 1.28 -25.30 10.20
N LEU A 77 1.86 -24.79 9.11
CA LEU A 77 2.43 -23.44 9.07
C LEU A 77 1.34 -22.36 8.96
N ALA A 78 1.18 -21.56 10.00
CA ALA A 78 0.37 -20.35 10.01
C ALA A 78 1.22 -19.13 9.58
N TYR A 79 1.33 -18.90 8.28
CA TYR A 79 2.12 -17.79 7.74
C TYR A 79 1.38 -16.44 7.87
N MET A 80 1.80 -15.60 8.81
CA MET A 80 1.16 -14.31 9.11
C MET A 80 1.88 -13.08 8.55
N ASN A 81 3.02 -13.24 7.85
CA ASN A 81 3.82 -12.12 7.33
C ASN A 81 3.77 -12.00 5.80
N THR A 82 2.56 -11.92 5.23
CA THR A 82 2.37 -11.76 3.78
C THR A 82 2.83 -10.41 3.24
N GLY A 83 2.98 -9.40 4.10
CA GLY A 83 3.37 -8.05 3.71
C GLY A 83 4.86 -7.89 3.32
N THR A 84 5.73 -8.86 3.60
CA THR A 84 7.17 -8.74 3.27
C THR A 84 7.51 -9.36 1.92
N LEU A 85 7.24 -10.66 1.74
CA LEU A 85 7.51 -11.39 0.48
C LEU A 85 6.30 -12.20 0.03
N GLY A 86 5.53 -12.75 0.98
CA GLY A 86 4.35 -13.57 0.70
C GLY A 86 4.71 -14.91 0.04
N PRO A 87 3.92 -15.97 0.27
CA PRO A 87 4.10 -17.21 -0.45
C PRO A 87 3.66 -17.04 -1.92
N THR A 88 4.43 -17.61 -2.85
CA THR A 88 4.05 -17.62 -4.27
C THR A 88 2.92 -18.62 -4.52
N PRO A 89 1.80 -18.22 -5.16
CA PRO A 89 0.77 -19.16 -5.58
C PRO A 89 1.30 -20.15 -6.63
N ARG A 90 0.80 -21.38 -6.61
CA ARG A 90 1.15 -22.48 -7.51
C ARG A 90 1.06 -22.10 -8.99
N PRO A 91 -0.02 -21.43 -9.48
CA PRO A 91 -0.07 -21.02 -10.88
C PRO A 91 1.09 -20.11 -11.31
N VAL A 92 1.56 -19.24 -10.40
CA VAL A 92 2.69 -18.34 -10.65
C VAL A 92 4.01 -19.10 -10.62
N TYR A 93 4.18 -20.01 -9.65
CA TYR A 93 5.35 -20.89 -9.57
C TYR A 93 5.49 -21.76 -10.83
N ASP A 94 4.41 -22.40 -11.27
CA ASP A 94 4.40 -23.27 -12.45
C ASP A 94 4.77 -22.49 -13.72
N ALA A 95 4.23 -21.27 -13.88
CA ALA A 95 4.58 -20.38 -14.99
C ALA A 95 6.07 -19.97 -14.98
N LEU A 96 6.63 -19.69 -13.79
CA LEU A 96 8.06 -19.36 -13.65
C LEU A 96 8.95 -20.55 -14.00
N VAL A 97 8.62 -21.76 -13.53
CA VAL A 97 9.36 -22.98 -13.87
C VAL A 97 9.34 -23.24 -15.37
N GLU A 98 8.18 -23.07 -16.01
CA GLU A 98 8.04 -23.23 -17.46
C GLU A 98 8.85 -22.18 -18.23
N TYR A 99 8.85 -20.92 -17.77
CA TYR A 99 9.69 -19.87 -18.34
C TYR A 99 11.19 -20.27 -18.33
N TRP A 100 11.70 -20.73 -17.20
CA TRP A 100 13.09 -21.19 -17.10
C TRP A 100 13.39 -22.38 -18.01
N ARG A 101 12.47 -23.33 -18.10
CA ARG A 101 12.59 -24.48 -19.00
C ARG A 101 12.69 -24.03 -20.45
N LEU A 102 11.82 -23.11 -20.89
CA LEU A 102 11.83 -22.58 -22.26
C LEU A 102 13.14 -21.84 -22.58
N MET A 103 13.64 -21.03 -21.65
CA MET A 103 14.92 -20.34 -21.79
C MET A 103 16.11 -21.31 -21.90
N ALA A 104 16.08 -22.43 -21.18
CA ALA A 104 17.14 -23.43 -21.22
C ALA A 104 17.17 -24.26 -22.52
N VAL A 105 16.01 -24.46 -23.17
CA VAL A 105 15.89 -25.29 -24.39
C VAL A 105 16.35 -24.53 -25.63
N ASN A 106 15.85 -23.30 -25.84
CA ASN A 106 16.27 -22.46 -26.96
C ASN A 106 15.97 -20.98 -26.65
N PRO A 107 16.94 -20.20 -26.16
CA PRO A 107 16.69 -18.80 -25.79
C PRO A 107 16.43 -17.90 -27.00
N ASN A 108 16.95 -18.23 -28.18
CA ASN A 108 16.89 -17.35 -29.36
C ASN A 108 15.49 -17.33 -30.01
N GLU A 109 14.87 -18.50 -30.21
CA GLU A 109 13.53 -18.58 -30.81
C GLU A 109 12.41 -18.12 -29.87
N LYS A 110 12.69 -18.03 -28.56
CA LYS A 110 11.68 -17.69 -27.55
C LYS A 110 11.70 -16.22 -27.14
N SER A 111 12.70 -15.44 -27.57
CA SER A 111 12.79 -14.01 -27.28
C SER A 111 11.54 -13.24 -27.70
N ASP A 112 11.04 -13.44 -28.92
CA ASP A 112 9.85 -12.73 -29.43
C ASP A 112 8.58 -13.10 -28.67
N ILE A 113 8.45 -14.36 -28.25
CA ILE A 113 7.33 -14.83 -27.42
C ILE A 113 7.33 -14.10 -26.08
N PHE A 114 8.49 -13.96 -25.45
CA PHE A 114 8.59 -13.27 -24.16
C PHE A 114 8.36 -11.77 -24.26
N GLN A 115 8.79 -11.10 -25.33
CA GLN A 115 8.49 -9.69 -25.55
C GLN A 115 6.99 -9.45 -25.72
N ASN A 116 6.32 -10.27 -26.54
CA ASN A 116 4.87 -10.20 -26.69
C ASN A 116 4.12 -10.46 -25.37
N HIS A 117 4.63 -11.32 -24.50
CA HIS A 117 4.06 -11.54 -23.17
C HIS A 117 4.18 -10.31 -22.28
N VAL A 118 5.31 -9.59 -22.31
CA VAL A 118 5.50 -8.37 -21.49
C VAL A 118 4.48 -7.31 -21.87
N ASP A 119 4.23 -7.09 -23.16
CA ASP A 119 3.24 -6.12 -23.62
C ASP A 119 1.81 -6.53 -23.23
N ALA A 120 1.47 -7.81 -23.39
CA ALA A 120 0.17 -8.33 -22.95
C ALA A 120 -0.03 -8.19 -21.43
N ILE A 121 1.01 -8.47 -20.63
CA ILE A 121 1.00 -8.28 -19.17
C ILE A 121 0.81 -6.80 -18.84
N ARG A 122 1.48 -5.89 -19.55
CA ARG A 122 1.35 -4.43 -19.33
C ARG A 122 -0.10 -3.99 -19.55
N VAL A 123 -0.75 -4.43 -20.63
CA VAL A 123 -2.16 -4.13 -20.91
C VAL A 123 -3.09 -4.65 -19.81
N GLN A 124 -2.88 -5.89 -19.33
CA GLN A 124 -3.70 -6.46 -18.26
C GLN A 124 -3.51 -5.73 -16.93
N ALA A 125 -2.26 -5.42 -16.57
CA ALA A 125 -1.94 -4.69 -15.34
C ALA A 125 -2.47 -3.26 -15.37
N ALA A 126 -2.40 -2.59 -16.53
CA ALA A 126 -2.97 -1.27 -16.74
C ALA A 126 -4.50 -1.29 -16.53
N GLY A 127 -5.19 -2.28 -17.09
CA GLY A 127 -6.63 -2.48 -16.87
C GLY A 127 -7.01 -2.75 -15.41
N LEU A 128 -6.17 -3.46 -14.65
CA LEU A 128 -6.37 -3.67 -13.21
C LEU A 128 -6.21 -2.37 -12.41
N LEU A 129 -5.28 -1.51 -12.81
CA LEU A 129 -4.96 -0.25 -12.13
C LEU A 129 -5.82 0.93 -12.60
N GLY A 130 -6.54 0.77 -13.72
CA GLY A 130 -7.34 1.84 -14.32
C GLY A 130 -6.51 2.95 -14.97
N VAL A 131 -5.36 2.59 -15.55
CA VAL A 131 -4.44 3.50 -16.25
C VAL A 131 -4.24 3.05 -17.69
N GLU A 132 -3.67 3.89 -18.55
CA GLU A 132 -3.29 3.49 -19.89
C GLU A 132 -2.00 2.65 -19.89
N PRO A 133 -1.80 1.72 -20.84
CA PRO A 133 -0.59 0.88 -20.88
C PRO A 133 0.71 1.68 -21.01
N ASP A 134 0.70 2.85 -21.65
CA ASP A 134 1.87 3.72 -21.82
C ASP A 134 2.23 4.51 -20.53
N GLU A 135 1.32 4.57 -19.56
CA GLU A 135 1.56 5.13 -18.22
C GLU A 135 2.21 4.12 -17.26
N LEU A 136 2.36 2.85 -17.67
CA LEU A 136 2.81 1.76 -16.80
C LEU A 136 4.21 1.23 -17.15
N ALA A 137 5.16 1.40 -16.24
CA ALA A 137 6.47 0.75 -16.29
C ALA A 137 6.52 -0.51 -15.40
N ILE A 138 6.94 -1.65 -15.96
CA ILE A 138 7.18 -2.89 -15.20
C ILE A 138 8.65 -2.92 -14.75
N THR A 139 8.87 -2.97 -13.44
CA THR A 139 10.21 -3.03 -12.82
C THR A 139 10.36 -4.31 -11.99
N ARG A 140 11.57 -4.65 -11.55
CA ARG A 140 11.83 -5.89 -10.80
C ARG A 140 11.31 -5.82 -9.36
N ASN A 141 11.21 -4.62 -8.78
CA ASN A 141 10.73 -4.39 -7.41
C ASN A 141 10.51 -2.90 -7.13
N THR A 142 9.90 -2.59 -5.98
CA THR A 142 9.61 -1.22 -5.53
C THR A 142 10.87 -0.36 -5.34
N THR A 143 11.99 -0.93 -4.90
CA THR A 143 13.25 -0.15 -4.70
C THR A 143 13.83 0.31 -6.03
N GLU A 144 13.80 -0.54 -7.05
CA GLU A 144 14.19 -0.18 -8.40
C GLU A 144 13.28 0.91 -8.97
N GLY A 145 11.95 0.74 -8.87
CA GLY A 145 11.00 1.77 -9.31
C GLY A 145 11.26 3.13 -8.65
N ASN A 146 11.44 3.14 -7.33
CA ASN A 146 11.77 4.37 -6.61
C ASN A 146 13.12 4.97 -7.05
N THR A 147 14.13 4.13 -7.29
CA THR A 147 15.45 4.59 -7.75
C THR A 147 15.38 5.22 -9.13
N ILE A 148 14.62 4.61 -10.06
CA ILE A 148 14.39 5.15 -11.40
C ILE A 148 13.75 6.54 -11.31
N LEU A 149 12.70 6.68 -10.47
CA LEU A 149 12.04 7.96 -10.25
C LEU A 149 13.02 9.01 -9.70
N CYS A 150 13.69 8.71 -8.58
CA CYS A 150 14.59 9.66 -7.93
C CYS A 150 15.73 10.13 -8.84
N HIS A 151 16.24 9.26 -9.73
CA HIS A 151 17.33 9.61 -10.65
C HIS A 151 16.82 10.18 -11.99
N GLY A 152 15.53 10.05 -12.29
CA GLY A 152 14.90 10.56 -13.51
C GLY A 152 14.37 11.99 -13.39
N LEU A 153 14.28 12.53 -12.17
CA LEU A 153 13.87 13.91 -11.95
C LEU A 153 15.02 14.87 -12.27
N ASP A 154 14.74 15.87 -13.11
CA ASP A 154 15.69 16.92 -13.48
C ASP A 154 15.70 18.06 -12.46
N LEU A 155 16.05 17.73 -11.21
CA LEU A 155 16.10 18.69 -10.10
C LEU A 155 17.19 19.73 -10.33
N LYS A 156 16.84 20.99 -10.07
CA LYS A 156 17.72 22.14 -10.18
C LYS A 156 18.17 22.60 -8.80
N GLN A 157 19.20 23.44 -8.80
CA GLN A 157 19.65 24.10 -7.58
C GLN A 157 18.49 24.91 -6.98
N GLY A 158 18.20 24.66 -5.70
CA GLY A 158 17.10 25.29 -4.98
C GLY A 158 15.82 24.45 -4.91
N ASP A 159 15.74 23.32 -5.62
CA ASP A 159 14.63 22.38 -5.48
C ASP A 159 14.77 21.57 -4.18
N GLU A 160 13.63 21.28 -3.54
CA GLU A 160 13.57 20.53 -2.29
C GLU A 160 12.74 19.25 -2.46
N ILE A 161 13.21 18.15 -1.86
CA ILE A 161 12.48 16.89 -1.80
C ILE A 161 11.87 16.75 -0.42
N LEU A 162 10.53 16.68 -0.35
CA LEU A 162 9.80 16.46 0.89
C LEU A 162 9.36 15.00 1.00
N ILE A 163 9.74 14.33 2.07
CA ILE A 163 9.35 12.95 2.39
C ILE A 163 8.92 12.83 3.85
N THR A 164 8.13 11.80 4.17
CA THR A 164 7.69 11.55 5.54
C THR A 164 8.74 10.77 6.35
N ALA A 165 8.64 10.82 7.68
CA ALA A 165 9.47 9.99 8.56
C ALA A 165 9.08 8.50 8.54
N PHE A 166 7.98 8.14 7.89
CA PHE A 166 7.43 6.78 7.81
C PHE A 166 7.75 6.07 6.49
N GLU A 167 8.55 6.70 5.64
CA GLU A 167 8.98 6.10 4.39
C GLU A 167 9.77 4.81 4.62
N HIS A 168 9.65 3.88 3.66
CA HIS A 168 10.49 2.70 3.64
C HIS A 168 11.97 3.10 3.49
N ALA A 169 12.89 2.31 4.07
CA ALA A 169 14.32 2.62 4.08
C ALA A 169 14.94 2.80 2.68
N SER A 170 14.33 2.21 1.65
CA SER A 170 14.70 2.40 0.24
C SER A 170 14.54 3.85 -0.25
N ASN A 171 13.68 4.64 0.39
CA ASN A 171 13.32 5.99 -0.05
C ASN A 171 14.15 7.06 0.71
N GLY A 172 14.45 6.82 2.00
CA GLY A 172 15.00 7.86 2.89
C GLY A 172 16.52 8.05 2.88
N ARG A 173 17.33 7.10 2.38
CA ARG A 173 18.80 7.15 2.58
C ARG A 173 19.60 7.89 1.49
N ARG A 174 19.00 8.26 0.36
CA ARG A 174 19.73 8.89 -0.76
C ARG A 174 19.42 10.36 -0.99
N ALA A 175 18.31 10.88 -0.48
CA ALA A 175 17.98 12.30 -0.58
C ALA A 175 18.92 13.20 0.26
N ALA A 176 19.52 12.66 1.33
CA ALA A 176 20.39 13.42 2.24
C ALA A 176 21.84 13.61 1.76
N SER A 177 22.23 13.06 0.60
CA SER A 177 23.60 13.20 0.06
C SER A 177 23.69 13.94 -1.26
N ALA A 178 22.60 14.53 -1.75
CA ALA A 178 22.62 15.43 -2.90
C ALA A 178 22.81 16.88 -2.44
N SER A 179 23.93 17.16 -1.77
CA SER A 179 24.47 18.51 -1.77
C SER A 179 25.20 18.69 -3.10
N LEU A 180 24.52 19.29 -4.08
CA LEU A 180 25.17 19.96 -5.21
C LEU A 180 25.71 21.32 -4.74
#